data_AF-A0A931G244-F1
#
_entry.id   AF-A0A931G244-F1
#
_cell.length_a   1.000
_cell.length_b   1.000
_cell.length_c   1.000
_cell.angle_alpha   90.00
_cell.angle_beta   90.00
_cell.angle_gamma   90.00
#
_symmetry.space_group_name_H-M   'P 1'
#
loop_
_entity.id
_entity.type
_entity.pdbx_description
1 polymer ?
#
loop_
_entity_poly.entity_id
_entity_poly.type
_entity_poly.pdbx_seq_one_letter_code
_entity_poly.pdbx_strand_id
1 'polypeptide(L)'
;MTQLRRHPASWWAQFQEASDRFDTAYLTEGLSDLITAKISSPLLRREAEIAADIVVRHLGKPNSEELAERAVKGVERLVATVERLGERSGEAFELREVHALCHLLEGRYGEAANEAEEFVKTHSILRIFVGALRLERFDGDVAVKMLAAGQPPAAALASGKVIGKYSWWPSWLLKIVTERALAGELDEETVAALDRCAYAELSPAQSRIARRLLAGEDALVDASAVRLEGLGEKDAAEKLRKGDLNAVALAARLMPL
;
A
#
# COMPACT_ATOMS: atom_id res chain seq x y z
N MET A 1 18.99 15.43 12.65
CA MET A 1 18.32 14.13 12.83
C MET A 1 16.83 14.37 12.66
N THR A 2 16.28 14.14 11.47
CA THR A 2 14.84 14.23 11.21
C THR A 2 14.19 13.09 11.98
N GLN A 3 13.42 13.37 13.04
CA GLN A 3 12.63 12.36 13.72
C GLN A 3 11.81 11.62 12.64
N LEU A 4 12.07 10.32 12.46
CA LEU A 4 11.21 9.46 11.68
C LEU A 4 9.82 9.58 12.32
N ARG A 5 8.89 10.19 11.58
CA ARG A 5 7.53 10.44 12.03
C ARG A 5 6.87 9.08 12.19
N ARG A 6 6.88 8.53 13.41
CA ARG A 6 6.15 7.30 13.72
C ARG A 6 4.67 7.53 13.56
N HIS A 7 3.99 6.53 13.02
CA HIS A 7 2.56 6.56 12.92
C HIS A 7 1.97 6.10 14.26
N PRO A 8 1.02 6.85 14.85
CA PRO A 8 0.39 6.43 16.08
C PRO A 8 -0.42 5.13 15.87
N ALA A 9 -0.69 4.37 16.94
CA ALA A 9 -1.46 3.13 16.85
C ALA A 9 -2.84 3.34 16.18
N SER A 10 -3.48 4.48 16.41
CA SER A 10 -4.75 4.87 15.76
C SER A 10 -4.64 5.07 14.25
N TRP A 11 -3.45 5.36 13.72
CA TRP A 11 -3.22 5.43 12.28
C TRP A 11 -3.17 4.03 11.67
N TRP A 12 -2.51 3.08 12.34
CA TRP A 12 -2.45 1.68 11.93
C TRP A 12 -3.81 0.96 12.06
N ALA A 13 -4.64 1.36 13.03
CA ALA A 13 -5.98 0.80 13.21
C ALA A 13 -6.91 1.03 12.01
N GLN A 14 -6.69 2.12 11.24
CA GLN A 14 -7.51 2.45 10.06
C GLN A 14 -7.51 1.35 8.99
N PHE A 15 -6.47 0.52 8.91
CA PHE A 15 -6.42 -0.58 7.95
C PHE A 15 -7.41 -1.69 8.27
N GLN A 16 -7.58 -2.00 9.56
CA GLN A 16 -8.56 -3.00 9.98
C GLN A 16 -9.99 -2.50 9.74
N GLU A 17 -10.22 -1.20 9.94
CA GLU A 17 -11.51 -0.55 9.67
C GLU A 17 -11.83 -0.45 8.17
N ALA A 18 -10.80 -0.46 7.31
CA ALA A 18 -10.97 -0.26 5.87
C ALA A 18 -11.37 -1.53 5.09
N SER A 19 -11.35 -2.71 5.71
CA SER A 19 -11.71 -3.97 5.05
C SER A 19 -12.42 -4.96 5.96
N ASP A 20 -13.60 -5.40 5.55
CA ASP A 20 -14.35 -6.49 6.21
C ASP A 20 -13.65 -7.86 6.09
N ARG A 21 -12.63 -7.97 5.23
CA ARG A 21 -11.85 -9.20 4.97
C ARG A 21 -10.42 -9.11 5.48
N PHE A 22 -10.19 -8.30 6.51
CA PHE A 22 -8.86 -8.12 7.07
C PHE A 22 -8.29 -9.44 7.59
N ASP A 23 -7.24 -9.93 6.93
CA ASP A 23 -6.60 -11.22 7.20
C ASP A 23 -5.60 -11.09 8.34
N THR A 24 -6.11 -11.25 9.56
CA THR A 24 -5.32 -11.16 10.78
C THR A 24 -4.28 -12.27 10.89
N ALA A 25 -4.51 -13.44 10.30
CA ALA A 25 -3.54 -14.53 10.28
C ALA A 25 -2.31 -14.13 9.45
N TYR A 26 -2.54 -13.61 8.22
CA TYR A 26 -1.47 -13.10 7.36
C TYR A 26 -0.69 -11.94 8.00
N LEU A 27 -1.40 -11.00 8.63
CA LEU A 27 -0.76 -9.89 9.34
C LEU A 27 0.11 -10.41 10.49
N THR A 28 -0.43 -11.30 11.31
CA THR A 28 0.25 -11.83 12.49
C THR A 28 1.49 -12.62 12.09
N GLU A 29 1.38 -13.49 11.09
CA GLU A 29 2.52 -14.24 10.53
C GLU A 29 3.61 -13.27 10.03
N GLY A 30 3.28 -12.41 9.07
CA GLY A 30 4.26 -11.52 8.44
C GLY A 30 4.92 -10.54 9.42
N LEU A 31 4.16 -9.96 10.34
CA LEU A 31 4.71 -9.01 11.31
C LEU A 31 5.52 -9.73 12.40
N SER A 32 5.10 -10.93 12.82
CA SER A 32 5.86 -11.73 13.78
C SER A 32 7.22 -12.16 13.21
N ASP A 33 7.31 -12.52 11.92
CA ASP A 33 8.58 -12.83 11.27
C ASP A 33 9.55 -11.64 11.27
N LEU A 34 9.04 -10.42 11.02
CA LEU A 34 9.86 -9.22 11.04
C LEU A 34 10.35 -8.87 12.45
N ILE A 35 9.50 -9.04 13.46
CA ILE A 35 9.81 -8.72 14.85
C ILE A 35 10.77 -9.77 15.44
N THR A 36 10.47 -11.06 15.28
CA THR A 36 11.27 -12.16 15.86
C THR A 36 12.71 -12.17 15.34
N ALA A 37 12.92 -11.80 14.07
CA ALA A 37 14.26 -11.62 13.49
C ALA A 37 15.11 -10.55 14.20
N LYS A 38 14.49 -9.65 14.97
CA LYS A 38 15.16 -8.57 15.72
C LYS A 38 15.41 -8.90 17.19
N ILE A 39 14.78 -9.95 17.73
CA ILE A 39 15.00 -10.39 19.11
C ILE A 39 16.42 -10.94 19.25
N SER A 40 17.29 -10.25 19.99
CA SER A 40 18.70 -10.61 20.11
C SER A 40 18.94 -11.91 20.90
N SER A 41 18.13 -12.17 21.93
CA SER A 41 18.26 -13.38 22.76
C SER A 41 17.71 -14.62 22.04
N PRO A 42 18.53 -15.65 21.75
CA PRO A 42 18.06 -16.84 21.02
C PRO A 42 16.99 -17.64 21.74
N LEU A 43 17.07 -17.74 23.08
CA LEU A 43 16.08 -18.45 23.89
C LEU A 43 14.74 -17.72 23.88
N LEU A 44 14.76 -16.40 24.02
CA LEU A 44 13.55 -15.58 23.99
C LEU A 44 12.95 -15.54 22.59
N ARG A 45 13.79 -15.47 21.55
CA ARG A 45 13.35 -15.57 20.15
C ARG A 45 12.63 -16.89 19.90
N ARG A 46 13.17 -18.01 20.38
CA ARG A 46 12.55 -19.32 20.21
C ARG A 46 11.17 -19.40 20.89
N GLU A 47 11.06 -18.84 22.09
CA GLU A 47 9.79 -18.77 22.81
C GLU A 47 8.76 -17.91 22.09
N ALA A 48 9.20 -16.76 21.56
CA ALA A 48 8.40 -15.87 20.73
C ALA A 48 7.91 -16.53 19.43
N GLU A 49 8.78 -17.26 18.70
CA GLU A 49 8.42 -18.03 17.51
C GLU A 49 7.33 -19.08 17.80
N ILE A 50 7.46 -19.80 18.93
CA ILE A 50 6.48 -20.82 19.33
C ILE A 50 5.13 -20.17 19.62
N ALA A 51 5.11 -19.07 20.38
CA ALA A 51 3.88 -18.34 20.67
C ALA A 51 3.21 -17.83 19.38
N ALA A 52 4.00 -17.25 18.47
CA ALA A 52 3.52 -16.76 17.18
C ALA A 52 2.92 -17.89 16.30
N ASP A 53 3.61 -19.02 16.15
CA ASP A 53 3.11 -20.17 15.37
C ASP A 53 1.77 -20.70 15.92
N ILE A 54 1.63 -20.79 17.24
CA ILE A 54 0.37 -21.24 17.86
C ILE A 54 -0.77 -20.24 17.56
N VAL A 55 -0.52 -18.94 17.70
CA VAL A 55 -1.53 -17.90 17.43
C VAL A 55 -1.91 -17.87 15.96
N VAL A 56 -0.95 -17.93 15.03
CA VAL A 56 -1.22 -17.98 13.58
C VAL A 56 -2.07 -19.20 13.22
N ARG A 57 -1.78 -20.37 13.80
CA ARG A 57 -2.61 -21.58 13.60
C ARG A 57 -4.03 -21.42 14.11
N HIS A 58 -4.21 -20.76 15.26
CA HIS A 58 -5.54 -20.44 15.77
C HIS A 58 -6.28 -19.46 14.85
N LEU A 59 -5.63 -18.37 14.41
CA LEU A 59 -6.22 -17.40 13.50
C LEU A 59 -6.61 -18.02 12.15
N GLY A 60 -5.86 -19.02 11.67
CA GLY A 60 -6.22 -19.79 10.48
C GLY A 60 -7.36 -20.82 10.69
N LYS A 61 -7.69 -21.16 11.94
CA LYS A 61 -8.76 -22.10 12.32
C LYS A 61 -9.51 -21.60 13.56
N PRO A 62 -10.24 -20.46 13.46
CA PRO A 62 -10.79 -19.76 14.62
C PRO A 62 -11.83 -20.59 15.39
N ASN A 63 -12.51 -21.53 14.72
CA ASN A 63 -13.53 -22.39 15.34
C ASN A 63 -12.95 -23.55 16.18
N SER A 64 -11.62 -23.67 16.31
CA SER A 64 -10.98 -24.71 17.10
C SER A 64 -10.74 -24.23 18.53
N GLU A 65 -11.55 -24.73 19.47
CA GLU A 65 -11.42 -24.42 20.91
C GLU A 65 -10.05 -24.82 21.47
N GLU A 66 -9.52 -25.99 21.07
CA GLU A 66 -8.19 -26.44 21.49
C GLU A 66 -7.09 -25.45 21.07
N LEU A 67 -7.13 -24.97 19.82
CA LEU A 67 -6.14 -24.00 19.33
C LEU A 67 -6.31 -22.64 20.01
N ALA A 68 -7.55 -22.22 20.29
CA ALA A 68 -7.83 -20.98 21.01
C ALA A 68 -7.21 -21.01 22.41
N GLU A 69 -7.45 -22.08 23.18
CA GLU A 69 -6.86 -22.25 24.51
C GLU A 69 -5.33 -22.26 24.48
N ARG A 70 -4.74 -22.97 23.51
CA ARG A 70 -3.29 -23.07 23.37
C ARG A 70 -2.68 -21.73 22.98
N ALA A 71 -3.34 -20.96 22.12
CA ALA A 71 -2.91 -19.62 21.74
C ALA A 71 -2.90 -18.70 22.97
N VAL A 72 -4.00 -18.62 23.72
CA VAL A 72 -4.08 -17.82 24.94
C VAL A 72 -2.98 -18.20 25.94
N LYS A 73 -2.84 -19.49 26.28
CA LYS A 73 -1.80 -19.97 27.20
C LYS A 73 -0.38 -19.68 26.69
N GLY A 74 -0.16 -19.74 25.38
CA GLY A 74 1.11 -19.42 24.74
C GLY A 74 1.47 -17.94 24.89
N VAL A 75 0.51 -17.05 24.65
CA VAL A 75 0.68 -15.60 24.82
C VAL A 75 0.92 -15.25 26.29
N GLU A 76 0.10 -15.76 27.22
CA GLU A 76 0.27 -15.55 28.66
C GLU A 76 1.67 -15.98 29.15
N ARG A 77 2.17 -17.13 28.67
CA ARG A 77 3.50 -17.63 29.03
C ARG A 77 4.61 -16.71 28.51
N LEU A 78 4.48 -16.20 27.29
CA LEU A 78 5.44 -15.25 26.72
C LEU A 78 5.44 -13.95 27.52
N VAL A 79 4.27 -13.36 27.75
CA VAL A 79 4.10 -12.13 28.56
C VAL A 79 4.73 -12.29 29.93
N ALA A 80 4.37 -13.33 30.67
CA ALA A 80 4.93 -13.60 31.99
C ALA A 80 6.45 -13.82 31.96
N THR A 81 7.00 -14.33 30.85
CA THR A 81 8.46 -14.49 30.68
C THR A 81 9.13 -13.14 30.47
N VAL A 82 8.56 -12.28 29.63
CA VAL A 82 9.05 -10.93 29.39
C VAL A 82 9.01 -10.10 30.69
N GLU A 83 7.91 -10.14 31.43
CA GLU A 83 7.78 -9.44 32.72
C GLU A 83 8.86 -9.87 33.72
N ARG A 84 9.02 -11.19 33.92
CA ARG A 84 10.08 -11.73 34.81
C ARG A 84 11.49 -11.34 34.37
N LEU A 85 11.74 -11.27 33.06
CA LEU A 85 13.03 -10.83 32.54
C LEU A 85 13.23 -9.34 32.76
N GLY A 86 12.18 -8.52 32.60
CA GLY A 86 12.23 -7.08 32.85
C GLY A 86 12.51 -6.73 34.31
N GLU A 87 11.95 -7.50 35.25
CA GLU A 87 12.23 -7.32 36.69
C GLU A 87 13.67 -7.70 37.09
N ARG A 88 14.25 -8.69 36.40
CA ARG A 88 15.55 -9.29 36.78
C ARG A 88 16.73 -8.68 36.03
N SER A 89 16.48 -8.15 34.84
CA SER A 89 17.50 -7.58 33.98
C SER A 89 17.50 -6.07 34.21
N GLY A 90 18.64 -5.49 34.61
CA GLY A 90 18.76 -4.03 34.68
C GLY A 90 18.64 -3.36 33.30
N GLU A 91 18.94 -2.06 33.20
CA GLU A 91 18.81 -1.23 31.98
C GLU A 91 19.52 -1.77 30.71
N ALA A 92 20.34 -2.80 30.82
CA ALA A 92 21.11 -3.38 29.71
C ALA A 92 20.36 -4.40 28.84
N PHE A 93 19.12 -4.80 29.19
CA PHE A 93 18.36 -5.80 28.43
C PHE A 93 17.13 -5.18 27.77
N GLU A 94 17.22 -4.91 26.47
CA GLU A 94 16.10 -4.38 25.69
C GLU A 94 15.09 -5.51 25.38
N LEU A 95 13.87 -5.36 25.89
CA LEU A 95 12.74 -6.29 25.69
C LEU A 95 11.70 -5.77 24.68
N ARG A 96 12.01 -4.64 24.05
CA ARG A 96 11.09 -3.85 23.25
C ARG A 96 10.50 -4.65 22.09
N GLU A 97 11.31 -5.43 21.39
CA GLU A 97 10.85 -6.28 20.28
C GLU A 97 9.79 -7.28 20.74
N VAL A 98 9.97 -7.83 21.94
CA VAL A 98 9.07 -8.85 22.47
C VAL A 98 7.79 -8.21 23.02
N HIS A 99 7.86 -7.00 23.58
CA HIS A 99 6.66 -6.23 23.91
C HIS A 99 5.81 -5.97 22.67
N ALA A 100 6.40 -5.49 21.57
CA ALA A 100 5.68 -5.30 20.31
C ALA A 100 5.05 -6.60 19.79
N LEU A 101 5.74 -7.74 19.96
CA LEU A 101 5.18 -9.05 19.63
C LEU A 101 4.01 -9.42 20.56
N CYS A 102 4.10 -9.18 21.87
CA CYS A 102 2.98 -9.42 22.77
C CYS A 102 1.73 -8.63 22.35
N HIS A 103 1.87 -7.34 22.03
CA HIS A 103 0.78 -6.54 21.46
C HIS A 103 0.17 -7.21 20.22
N LEU A 104 1.02 -7.70 19.31
CA LEU A 104 0.57 -8.38 18.08
C LEU A 104 -0.24 -9.64 18.39
N LEU A 105 0.28 -10.49 19.28
CA LEU A 105 -0.34 -11.78 19.60
C LEU A 105 -1.63 -11.64 20.41
N GLU A 106 -1.80 -10.52 21.12
CA GLU A 106 -3.05 -10.16 21.82
C GLU A 106 -4.08 -9.49 20.89
N GLY A 107 -3.78 -9.34 19.60
CA GLY A 107 -4.67 -8.70 18.63
C GLY A 107 -4.62 -7.17 18.64
N ARG A 108 -3.68 -6.56 19.37
CA ARG A 108 -3.45 -5.10 19.43
C ARG A 108 -2.55 -4.65 18.28
N TYR A 109 -3.00 -4.91 17.04
CA TYR A 109 -2.20 -4.77 15.82
C TYR A 109 -1.61 -3.38 15.61
N GLY A 110 -2.38 -2.32 15.90
CA GLY A 110 -1.91 -0.95 15.75
C GLY A 110 -0.82 -0.56 16.74
N GLU A 111 -0.91 -1.06 17.98
CA GLU A 111 0.12 -0.87 19.01
C GLU A 111 1.40 -1.61 18.62
N ALA A 112 1.26 -2.87 18.19
CA ALA A 112 2.39 -3.66 17.71
C ALA A 112 3.15 -2.99 16.56
N ALA A 113 2.42 -2.46 15.58
CA ALA A 113 3.02 -1.76 14.44
C ALA A 113 3.72 -0.46 14.85
N ASN A 114 3.08 0.34 15.71
CA ASN A 114 3.66 1.57 16.24
C ASN A 114 4.98 1.31 16.98
N GLU A 115 5.03 0.26 17.81
CA GLU A 115 6.25 -0.10 18.53
C GLU A 115 7.33 -0.66 17.60
N ALA A 116 6.93 -1.52 16.66
CA ALA A 116 7.82 -2.16 15.70
C ALA A 116 8.47 -1.18 14.72
N GLU A 117 7.84 -0.05 14.42
CA GLU A 117 8.42 1.01 13.55
C GLU A 117 9.78 1.55 14.05
N GLU A 118 10.17 1.34 15.31
CA GLU A 118 11.50 1.71 15.79
C GLU A 118 12.63 0.85 15.24
N PHE A 119 12.36 -0.44 15.03
CA PHE A 119 13.40 -1.43 14.71
C PHE A 119 13.11 -2.24 13.43
N VAL A 120 11.89 -2.12 12.89
CA VAL A 120 11.47 -2.62 11.59
C VAL A 120 11.21 -1.44 10.65
N LYS A 121 11.63 -1.57 9.38
CA LYS A 121 11.39 -0.54 8.37
C LYS A 121 9.89 -0.36 8.15
N THR A 122 9.37 0.87 8.28
CA THR A 122 7.95 1.21 8.04
C THR A 122 7.44 0.64 6.72
N HIS A 123 8.21 0.72 5.63
CA HIS A 123 7.81 0.15 4.32
C HIS A 123 7.50 -1.36 4.37
N SER A 124 8.25 -2.13 5.16
CA SER A 124 8.00 -3.57 5.32
C SER A 124 6.70 -3.82 6.09
N ILE A 125 6.44 -3.03 7.14
CA ILE A 125 5.17 -3.09 7.91
C ILE A 125 3.99 -2.72 7.00
N LEU A 126 4.11 -1.63 6.23
CA LEU A 126 3.06 -1.18 5.30
C LEU A 126 2.68 -2.27 4.28
N ARG A 127 3.67 -2.98 3.72
CA ARG A 127 3.40 -4.08 2.78
C ARG A 127 2.56 -5.19 3.40
N ILE A 128 2.82 -5.53 4.67
CA ILE A 128 2.06 -6.57 5.38
C ILE A 128 0.63 -6.07 5.66
N PHE A 129 0.47 -4.86 6.21
CA PHE A 129 -0.84 -4.28 6.48
C PHE A 129 -1.70 -4.15 5.21
N VAL A 130 -1.11 -3.66 4.12
CA VAL A 130 -1.80 -3.53 2.84
C VAL A 130 -2.14 -4.90 2.25
N GLY A 131 -1.24 -5.89 2.37
CA GLY A 131 -1.50 -7.27 1.96
C GLY A 131 -2.63 -7.94 2.75
N ALA A 132 -2.74 -7.64 4.04
CA ALA A 132 -3.78 -8.16 4.93
C ALA A 132 -5.18 -7.65 4.58
N LEU A 133 -5.32 -6.54 3.83
CA LEU A 133 -6.64 -6.02 3.45
C LEU A 133 -7.43 -6.96 2.52
N ARG A 134 -6.75 -7.85 1.78
CA ARG A 134 -7.35 -8.81 0.82
C ARG A 134 -8.39 -8.18 -0.13
N LEU A 135 -8.15 -6.94 -0.56
CA LEU A 135 -9.05 -6.22 -1.46
C LEU A 135 -8.97 -6.78 -2.88
N GLU A 136 -10.13 -7.02 -3.49
CA GLU A 136 -10.22 -7.43 -4.89
C GLU A 136 -9.94 -6.25 -5.82
N ARG A 137 -9.22 -6.50 -6.92
CA ARG A 137 -8.87 -5.48 -7.95
C ARG A 137 -8.23 -4.24 -7.32
N PHE A 138 -7.20 -4.46 -6.52
CA PHE A 138 -6.53 -3.44 -5.73
C PHE A 138 -5.02 -3.45 -6.03
N ASP A 139 -4.45 -2.28 -6.28
CA ASP A 139 -3.02 -2.10 -6.48
C ASP A 139 -2.34 -1.78 -5.13
N GLY A 140 -1.79 -2.81 -4.49
CA GLY A 140 -1.10 -2.68 -3.21
C GLY A 140 0.22 -1.91 -3.31
N ASP A 141 0.92 -1.97 -4.44
CA ASP A 141 2.20 -1.28 -4.60
C ASP A 141 2.00 0.23 -4.66
N VAL A 142 0.95 0.70 -5.33
CA VAL A 142 0.59 2.13 -5.34
C VAL A 142 0.17 2.58 -3.95
N ALA A 143 -0.70 1.84 -3.26
CA ALA A 143 -1.12 2.20 -1.91
C ALA A 143 0.08 2.30 -0.95
N VAL A 144 0.99 1.32 -0.97
CA VAL A 144 2.22 1.36 -0.15
C VAL A 144 3.10 2.56 -0.50
N LYS A 145 3.26 2.91 -1.78
CA LYS A 145 4.03 4.09 -2.20
C LYS A 145 3.41 5.38 -1.69
N MET A 146 2.08 5.52 -1.77
CA MET A 146 1.37 6.70 -1.27
C MET A 146 1.49 6.85 0.24
N LEU A 147 1.31 5.74 0.98
CA LEU A 147 1.50 5.70 2.43
C LEU A 147 2.93 6.08 2.83
N ALA A 148 3.93 5.54 2.11
CA ALA A 148 5.33 5.89 2.34
C ALA A 148 5.66 7.36 2.00
N ALA A 149 4.90 7.97 1.09
CA ALA A 149 4.97 9.40 0.79
C ALA A 149 4.23 10.29 1.81
N GLY A 150 3.60 9.69 2.83
CA GLY A 150 2.91 10.40 3.90
C GLY A 150 1.43 10.71 3.63
N GLN A 151 0.84 10.13 2.57
CA GLN A 151 -0.59 10.25 2.33
C GLN A 151 -1.40 9.49 3.39
N PRO A 152 -2.61 9.96 3.76
CA PRO A 152 -3.45 9.27 4.73
C PRO A 152 -3.95 7.92 4.18
N PRO A 153 -4.19 6.91 5.05
CA PRO A 153 -4.65 5.58 4.64
C PRO A 153 -5.87 5.61 3.73
N ALA A 154 -6.90 6.39 4.08
CA ALA A 154 -8.11 6.51 3.27
C ALA A 154 -7.82 6.92 1.81
N ALA A 155 -6.94 7.90 1.58
CA ALA A 155 -6.59 8.37 0.24
C ALA A 155 -5.76 7.34 -0.54
N ALA A 156 -4.80 6.70 0.13
CA ALA A 156 -3.96 5.66 -0.47
C ALA A 156 -4.78 4.43 -0.87
N LEU A 157 -5.72 3.99 -0.02
CA LEU A 157 -6.59 2.85 -0.29
C LEU A 157 -7.60 3.16 -1.39
N ALA A 158 -8.18 4.37 -1.41
CA ALA A 158 -9.06 4.81 -2.49
C ALA A 158 -8.32 4.77 -3.84
N SER A 159 -7.10 5.31 -3.90
CA SER A 159 -6.28 5.33 -5.11
C SER A 159 -5.89 3.92 -5.55
N GLY A 160 -5.47 3.06 -4.63
CA GLY A 160 -5.16 1.65 -4.94
C GLY A 160 -6.36 0.88 -5.49
N LYS A 161 -7.58 1.18 -5.01
CA LYS A 161 -8.82 0.56 -5.51
C LYS A 161 -9.23 1.09 -6.89
N VAL A 162 -9.01 2.37 -7.16
CA VAL A 162 -9.24 2.96 -8.49
C VAL A 162 -8.28 2.32 -9.48
N ILE A 163 -6.97 2.37 -9.21
CA ILE A 163 -5.93 1.90 -10.14
C ILE A 163 -5.97 0.38 -10.30
N GLY A 164 -6.26 -0.37 -9.25
CA GLY A 164 -6.31 -1.84 -9.30
C GLY A 164 -7.38 -2.40 -10.24
N LYS A 165 -8.46 -1.65 -10.54
CA LYS A 165 -9.44 -2.01 -11.59
C LYS A 165 -8.83 -1.99 -12.98
N TYR A 166 -7.77 -1.20 -13.16
CA TYR A 166 -7.11 -0.94 -14.42
C TYR A 166 -5.73 -1.59 -14.49
N SER A 167 -5.50 -2.67 -13.73
CA SER A 167 -4.24 -3.42 -13.74
C SER A 167 -3.85 -3.98 -15.13
N TRP A 168 -4.81 -4.06 -16.05
CA TRP A 168 -4.62 -4.44 -17.45
C TRP A 168 -4.05 -3.31 -18.32
N TRP A 169 -4.03 -2.07 -17.85
CA TRP A 169 -3.50 -0.94 -18.62
C TRP A 169 -2.01 -1.12 -18.94
N PRO A 170 -1.55 -0.58 -20.07
CA PRO A 170 -0.13 -0.43 -20.36
C PRO A 170 0.65 0.21 -19.21
N SER A 171 1.87 -0.29 -18.96
CA SER A 171 2.73 0.16 -17.85
C SER A 171 3.00 1.67 -17.83
N TRP A 172 2.99 2.32 -19.00
CA TRP A 172 3.17 3.77 -19.11
C TRP A 172 1.96 4.58 -18.62
N LEU A 173 0.72 4.07 -18.81
CA LEU A 173 -0.49 4.68 -18.25
C LEU A 173 -0.54 4.48 -16.73
N LEU A 174 -0.19 3.28 -16.27
CA LEU A 174 -0.06 2.97 -14.84
C LEU A 174 0.96 3.90 -14.15
N LYS A 175 2.05 4.25 -14.83
CA LYS A 175 3.02 5.22 -14.33
C LYS A 175 2.40 6.62 -14.16
N ILE A 176 1.71 7.13 -15.18
CA ILE A 176 1.09 8.47 -15.15
C ILE A 176 0.02 8.56 -14.06
N VAL A 177 -0.86 7.57 -13.97
CA VAL A 177 -1.92 7.56 -12.95
C VAL A 177 -1.34 7.47 -11.53
N THR A 178 -0.25 6.74 -11.35
CA THR A 178 0.46 6.68 -10.05
C THR A 178 1.10 8.02 -9.70
N GLU A 179 1.76 8.68 -10.65
CA GLU A 179 2.37 10.00 -10.43
C GLU A 179 1.32 11.05 -10.03
N ARG A 180 0.16 11.05 -10.71
CA ARG A 180 -0.96 11.94 -10.36
C ARG A 180 -1.60 11.59 -9.02
N ALA A 181 -1.74 10.30 -8.70
CA ALA A 181 -2.22 9.87 -7.39
C ALA A 181 -1.31 10.35 -6.26
N LEU A 182 0.02 10.26 -6.45
CA LEU A 182 1.00 10.75 -5.48
C LEU A 182 0.93 12.28 -5.30
N ALA A 183 0.63 13.02 -6.37
CA ALA A 183 0.41 14.46 -6.33
C ALA A 183 -0.94 14.87 -5.71
N GLY A 184 -1.85 13.91 -5.47
CA GLY A 184 -3.22 14.21 -5.02
C GLY A 184 -4.13 14.78 -6.10
N GLU A 185 -3.75 14.64 -7.37
CA GLU A 185 -4.44 15.19 -8.55
C GLU A 185 -5.18 14.10 -9.34
N LEU A 186 -5.46 12.96 -8.72
CA LEU A 186 -6.21 11.88 -9.36
C LEU A 186 -7.71 12.09 -9.17
N ASP A 187 -8.40 12.46 -10.24
CA ASP A 187 -9.86 12.55 -10.30
C ASP A 187 -10.48 11.53 -11.27
N GLU A 188 -11.81 11.39 -11.22
CA GLU A 188 -12.55 10.45 -12.07
C GLU A 188 -12.45 10.80 -13.55
N GLU A 189 -12.36 12.10 -13.87
CA GLU A 189 -12.23 12.57 -15.26
C GLU A 189 -10.89 12.14 -15.87
N THR A 190 -9.80 12.27 -15.12
CA THR A 190 -8.46 11.80 -15.48
C THR A 190 -8.47 10.30 -15.74
N VAL A 191 -9.09 9.52 -14.85
CA VAL A 191 -9.19 8.06 -15.00
C VAL A 191 -9.95 7.70 -16.27
N ALA A 192 -11.10 8.35 -16.52
CA ALA A 192 -11.90 8.11 -17.73
C ALA A 192 -11.17 8.49 -19.03
N ALA A 193 -10.32 9.51 -18.99
CA ALA A 193 -9.48 9.90 -20.11
C ALA A 193 -8.38 8.86 -20.42
N LEU A 194 -7.71 8.39 -19.37
CA LEU A 194 -6.67 7.35 -19.49
C LEU A 194 -7.27 6.02 -19.93
N ASP A 195 -8.47 5.68 -19.47
CA ASP A 195 -9.19 4.47 -19.89
C ASP A 195 -9.51 4.50 -21.39
N ARG A 196 -9.97 5.65 -21.90
CA ARG A 196 -10.17 5.86 -23.34
C ARG A 196 -8.88 5.69 -24.13
N CYS A 197 -7.74 6.14 -23.61
CA CYS A 197 -6.43 5.91 -24.24
C CYS A 197 -6.06 4.42 -24.26
N ALA A 198 -6.35 3.69 -23.18
CA ALA A 198 -6.07 2.26 -23.07
C ALA A 198 -6.93 1.42 -24.02
N TYR A 199 -8.22 1.77 -24.16
CA TYR A 199 -9.16 1.10 -25.07
C TYR A 199 -8.98 1.46 -26.54
N ALA A 200 -8.34 2.58 -26.86
CA ALA A 200 -8.21 3.05 -28.25
C ALA A 200 -7.30 2.17 -29.14
N GLU A 201 -6.81 1.03 -28.65
CA GLU A 201 -5.91 0.10 -29.36
C GLU A 201 -4.80 0.84 -30.13
N LEU A 202 -4.20 1.84 -29.45
CA LEU A 202 -3.21 2.70 -30.08
C LEU A 202 -2.02 1.87 -30.57
N SER A 203 -1.66 2.05 -31.83
CA SER A 203 -0.41 1.50 -32.37
C SER A 203 0.81 1.96 -31.54
N PRO A 204 1.96 1.28 -31.64
CA PRO A 204 3.17 1.70 -30.91
C PRO A 204 3.62 3.15 -31.19
N ALA A 205 3.38 3.68 -32.39
CA ALA A 205 3.69 5.08 -32.71
C ALA A 205 2.70 6.04 -32.05
N GLN A 206 1.39 5.75 -32.11
CA GLN A 206 0.35 6.56 -31.46
C GLN A 206 0.48 6.54 -29.93
N SER A 207 0.87 5.41 -29.34
CA SER A 207 1.18 5.32 -27.90
C SER A 207 2.37 6.21 -27.50
N ARG A 208 3.43 6.29 -28.32
CA ARG A 208 4.56 7.19 -28.07
C ARG A 208 4.14 8.66 -28.14
N ILE A 209 3.26 9.00 -29.08
CA ILE A 209 2.70 10.34 -29.23
C ILE A 209 1.81 10.69 -28.03
N ALA A 210 0.88 9.81 -27.65
CA ALA A 210 0.01 9.99 -26.49
C ALA A 210 0.82 10.27 -25.22
N ARG A 211 1.89 9.49 -25.02
CA ARG A 211 2.80 9.67 -23.88
C ARG A 211 3.48 11.05 -23.86
N ARG A 212 3.92 11.55 -25.02
CA ARG A 212 4.55 12.88 -25.13
C ARG A 212 3.54 14.02 -24.94
N LEU A 213 2.33 13.86 -25.45
CA LEU A 213 1.22 14.80 -25.23
C LEU A 213 0.82 14.85 -23.75
N LEU A 214 0.71 13.70 -23.08
CA LEU A 214 0.41 13.62 -21.64
C LEU A 214 1.54 14.16 -20.76
N ALA A 215 2.78 14.14 -21.25
CA ALA A 215 3.91 14.78 -20.59
C ALA A 215 3.93 16.31 -20.77
N GLY A 216 3.00 16.87 -21.56
CA GLY A 216 2.89 18.31 -21.77
C GLY A 216 3.98 18.89 -22.68
N GLU A 217 4.45 18.15 -23.69
CA GLU A 217 5.44 18.69 -24.62
C GLU A 217 4.83 19.77 -25.53
N ASP A 218 5.06 21.04 -25.21
CA ASP A 218 4.42 22.22 -25.83
C ASP A 218 4.40 22.18 -27.37
N ALA A 219 5.55 21.90 -27.99
CA ALA A 219 5.67 21.86 -29.45
C ALA A 219 4.79 20.77 -30.08
N LEU A 220 4.60 19.63 -29.39
CA LEU A 220 3.75 18.55 -29.85
C LEU A 220 2.28 18.84 -29.58
N VAL A 221 1.96 19.43 -28.42
CA VAL A 221 0.61 19.88 -28.06
C VAL A 221 0.08 20.87 -29.10
N ASP A 222 0.87 21.89 -29.44
CA ASP A 222 0.50 22.89 -30.44
C ASP A 222 0.34 22.28 -31.84
N ALA A 223 1.28 21.43 -32.27
CA ALA A 223 1.20 20.77 -33.57
C ALA A 223 -0.03 19.85 -33.67
N SER A 224 -0.35 19.11 -32.60
CA SER A 224 -1.54 18.28 -32.53
C SER A 224 -2.84 19.09 -32.46
N ALA A 225 -2.85 20.23 -31.77
CA ALA A 225 -4.01 21.12 -31.69
C ALA A 225 -4.33 21.76 -33.05
N VAL A 226 -3.31 22.28 -33.76
CA VAL A 226 -3.49 22.82 -35.12
C VAL A 226 -4.03 21.75 -36.09
N ARG A 227 -3.58 20.50 -35.93
CA ARG A 227 -4.10 19.40 -36.74
C ARG A 227 -5.56 19.06 -36.42
N LEU A 228 -5.95 19.03 -35.15
CA LEU A 228 -7.33 18.85 -34.73
C LEU A 228 -8.24 19.95 -35.30
N GLU A 229 -7.79 21.21 -35.29
CA GLU A 229 -8.51 22.32 -35.92
C GLU A 229 -8.70 22.09 -37.43
N GLY A 230 -7.66 21.61 -38.11
CA GLY A 230 -7.72 21.26 -39.54
C GLY A 230 -8.67 20.10 -39.87
N LEU A 231 -8.96 19.23 -38.89
CA LEU A 231 -9.93 18.13 -39.01
C LEU A 231 -11.35 18.54 -38.59
N GLY A 232 -11.57 19.80 -38.17
CA GLY A 232 -12.86 20.31 -37.72
C GLY A 232 -13.11 20.16 -36.21
N GLU A 233 -12.17 19.60 -35.46
CA GLU A 233 -12.27 19.32 -34.02
C GLU A 233 -11.76 20.50 -33.17
N LYS A 234 -12.32 21.69 -33.40
CA LYS A 234 -11.84 22.95 -32.78
C LYS A 234 -11.96 22.96 -31.25
N ASP A 235 -13.03 22.38 -30.70
CA ASP A 235 -13.24 22.30 -29.25
C ASP A 235 -12.19 21.37 -28.59
N ALA A 236 -11.88 20.24 -29.23
CA ALA A 236 -10.84 19.34 -28.74
C ALA A 236 -9.44 19.96 -28.83
N ALA A 237 -9.16 20.78 -29.85
CA ALA A 237 -7.89 21.49 -29.96
C ALA A 237 -7.68 22.52 -28.84
N GLU A 238 -8.72 23.27 -28.49
CA GLU A 238 -8.66 24.22 -27.38
C GLU A 238 -8.47 23.49 -26.04
N LYS A 239 -9.19 22.39 -25.84
CA LYS A 239 -9.05 21.51 -24.68
C LYS A 239 -7.64 20.91 -24.57
N LEU A 240 -7.05 20.47 -25.68
CA LEU A 240 -5.69 19.94 -25.72
C LEU A 240 -4.65 20.96 -25.24
N ARG A 241 -4.76 22.22 -25.68
CA ARG A 241 -3.88 23.31 -25.22
C ARG A 241 -4.05 23.63 -23.74
N LYS A 242 -5.24 23.39 -23.19
CA LYS A 242 -5.53 23.54 -21.75
C LYS A 242 -5.12 22.30 -20.93
N GLY A 243 -4.52 21.29 -21.56
CA GLY A 243 -4.07 20.07 -20.88
C GLY A 243 -5.18 19.05 -20.60
N ASP A 244 -6.32 19.15 -21.30
CA ASP A 244 -7.41 18.18 -21.16
C ASP A 244 -6.98 16.80 -21.67
N LEU A 245 -7.02 15.83 -20.77
CA LEU A 245 -6.57 14.46 -21.02
C LEU A 245 -7.47 13.71 -22.01
N ASN A 246 -8.75 14.07 -22.13
CA ASN A 246 -9.66 13.50 -23.12
C ASN A 246 -9.28 13.93 -24.53
N ALA A 247 -8.81 15.18 -24.68
CA ALA A 247 -8.34 15.69 -25.96
C ALA A 247 -7.03 15.02 -26.40
N VAL A 248 -6.18 14.59 -25.45
CA VAL A 248 -4.95 13.83 -25.75
C VAL A 248 -5.26 12.47 -26.37
N ALA A 249 -6.27 11.75 -25.85
CA ALA A 249 -6.69 10.47 -26.40
C ALA A 249 -7.13 10.60 -27.88
N LEU A 250 -7.94 11.63 -28.17
CA LEU A 250 -8.42 11.92 -29.51
C LEU A 250 -7.28 12.33 -30.45
N ALA A 251 -6.40 13.24 -30.01
CA ALA A 251 -5.23 13.68 -30.77
C ALA A 251 -4.30 12.50 -31.12
N ALA A 252 -4.03 11.62 -30.16
CA ALA A 252 -3.16 10.46 -30.39
C ALA A 252 -3.74 9.47 -31.40
N ARG A 253 -5.07 9.27 -31.41
CA ARG A 253 -5.75 8.37 -32.37
C ARG A 253 -5.74 8.92 -33.79
N LEU A 254 -5.90 10.22 -33.96
CA LEU A 254 -5.98 10.88 -35.26
C LEU A 254 -4.60 11.16 -35.88
N MET A 255 -3.51 10.80 -35.20
CA MET A 255 -2.17 10.87 -35.75
C MET A 255 -1.93 9.70 -36.72
N PRO A 256 -1.61 9.98 -37.99
CA PRO A 256 -1.25 8.94 -38.96
C PRO A 256 0.07 8.28 -38.57
N LEU A 257 0.17 6.98 -38.89
CA LEU A 257 1.35 6.13 -38.73
C LEU A 257 2.50 6.53 -39.67
#